data_AF-A0A7X6BD91-F1
#
_entry.id   AF-A0A7X6BD91-F1
#
_cell.length_a   1.000
_cell.length_b   1.000
_cell.length_c   1.000
_cell.angle_alpha   90.00
_cell.angle_beta   90.00
_cell.angle_gamma   90.00
#
_symmetry.space_group_name_H-M   'P 1'
#
loop_
_entity.id
_entity.type
_entity.pdbx_description
1 polymer ?
#
loop_
_entity_poly.entity_id
_entity_poly.type
_entity_poly.pdbx_seq_one_letter_code
_entity_poly.pdbx_strand_id
1 'polypeptide(L)'
;MPLDPDFETRITSLLRFYRRLLGRRSGAQPRGWPLTAQRRDRLERMLRALDMRLAGASHREIAAAFGHDKAARLPATQWKVCSARSAVVRLVRDAERKMNRDYLKLLRIR
;
A
#
# COMPACT_ATOMS: atom_id res chain seq x y z
N MET A 1 -12.88 23.75 -12.51
CA MET A 1 -12.31 22.85 -11.47
C MET A 1 -13.25 22.86 -10.27
N PRO A 2 -13.71 21.69 -9.77
CA PRO A 2 -14.62 21.65 -8.62
C PRO A 2 -13.95 22.18 -7.34
N LEU A 3 -14.68 22.94 -6.53
CA LEU A 3 -14.26 23.46 -5.22
C LEU A 3 -14.54 22.43 -4.12
N ASP A 4 -13.90 21.26 -4.22
CA ASP A 4 -14.02 20.18 -3.23
C ASP A 4 -12.74 20.07 -2.37
N PRO A 5 -12.69 19.19 -1.33
CA PRO A 5 -11.53 19.05 -0.46
C PRO A 5 -10.21 18.71 -1.16
N ASP A 6 -10.24 18.22 -2.39
CA ASP A 6 -9.05 17.87 -3.18
C ASP A 6 -8.68 18.99 -4.19
N PHE A 7 -9.29 20.18 -4.11
CA PHE A 7 -9.03 21.31 -5.01
C PHE A 7 -7.55 21.70 -5.07
N GLU A 8 -6.91 21.91 -3.91
CA GLU A 8 -5.49 22.25 -3.81
C GLU A 8 -4.59 21.15 -4.40
N THR A 9 -4.96 19.88 -4.18
CA THR A 9 -4.28 18.73 -4.79
C THR A 9 -4.31 18.81 -6.31
N ARG A 10 -5.48 19.10 -6.88
CA ARG A 10 -5.64 19.17 -8.34
C ARG A 10 -4.89 20.34 -8.94
N ILE A 11 -5.00 21.55 -8.37
CA ILE A 11 -4.26 22.72 -8.87
C ILE A 11 -2.75 22.46 -8.84
N THR A 12 -2.25 21.96 -7.71
CA THR A 12 -0.83 21.67 -7.56
C THR A 12 -0.35 20.63 -8.57
N SER A 13 -1.11 19.56 -8.77
CA SER A 13 -0.79 18.52 -9.76
C SER A 13 -0.82 19.06 -11.19
N LEU A 14 -1.84 19.87 -11.53
CA LEU A 14 -1.99 20.49 -12.85
C LEU A 14 -0.83 21.42 -13.17
N LEU A 15 -0.42 22.28 -12.22
CA LEU A 15 0.70 23.20 -12.40
C LEU A 15 2.02 22.44 -12.63
N ARG A 16 2.25 21.35 -11.89
CA ARG A 16 3.43 20.49 -12.09
C ARG A 16 3.41 19.81 -13.45
N PHE A 17 2.26 19.31 -13.87
CA PHE A 17 2.07 18.67 -15.16
C PHE A 17 2.29 19.65 -16.31
N TYR A 18 1.69 20.83 -16.23
CA TYR A 18 1.87 21.91 -17.21
C TYR A 18 3.33 22.32 -17.38
N ARG A 19 4.08 22.49 -16.27
CA ARG A 19 5.53 22.76 -16.34
C ARG A 19 6.27 21.66 -17.10
N ARG A 20 5.93 20.39 -16.87
CA ARG A 20 6.56 19.26 -17.55
C ARG A 20 6.23 19.22 -19.04
N LEU A 21 4.99 19.56 -19.41
CA LEU A 21 4.57 19.68 -20.81
C LEU A 21 5.39 20.73 -21.56
N LEU A 22 5.75 21.83 -20.90
CA LEU A 22 6.63 22.87 -21.44
C LEU A 22 8.13 22.53 -21.37
N GLY A 23 8.51 21.27 -21.12
CA GLY A 23 9.90 20.84 -21.00
C GLY A 23 10.63 21.30 -19.73
N ARG A 24 9.93 21.97 -18.79
CA ARG A 24 10.52 22.49 -17.55
C ARG A 24 10.55 21.42 -16.46
N ARG A 25 11.38 21.64 -15.43
CA ARG A 25 11.34 20.83 -14.21
C ARG A 25 9.99 21.03 -13.51
N SER A 26 9.38 19.93 -13.06
CA SER A 26 8.05 19.95 -12.40
C SER A 26 8.05 20.65 -11.03
N GLY A 27 9.24 20.86 -10.43
CA GLY A 27 9.43 21.48 -9.11
C GLY A 27 9.42 20.48 -7.95
N ALA A 28 9.76 20.95 -6.74
CA ALA A 28 9.78 20.13 -5.53
C ALA A 28 8.39 19.56 -5.21
N GLN A 29 8.31 18.29 -4.80
CA GLN A 29 7.03 17.67 -4.43
C GLN A 29 6.40 18.42 -3.25
N PRO A 30 5.07 18.59 -3.23
CA PRO A 30 4.36 19.13 -2.08
C PRO A 30 4.71 18.37 -0.79
N ARG A 31 4.73 19.09 0.34
CA ARG A 31 4.86 18.44 1.64
C ARG A 31 3.74 17.40 1.80
N GLY A 32 4.10 16.22 2.31
CA GLY A 32 3.15 15.11 2.46
C GLY A 32 3.02 14.16 1.26
N TRP A 33 3.52 14.52 0.07
CA TRP A 33 3.54 13.62 -1.10
C TRP A 33 4.57 12.49 -1.02
N PRO A 34 5.85 12.76 -0.65
CA PRO A 34 6.82 11.68 -0.57
C PRO A 34 6.40 10.68 0.50
N LEU A 35 6.23 9.42 0.10
CA LEU A 35 6.05 8.33 1.04
C LEU A 35 7.32 8.17 1.90
N THR A 36 7.16 8.04 3.22
CA THR A 36 8.27 7.65 4.10
C THR A 36 8.77 6.26 3.72
N ALA A 37 10.03 5.93 4.03
CA ALA A 37 10.61 4.62 3.74
C ALA A 37 9.74 3.47 4.31
N GLN A 38 9.28 3.62 5.55
CA GLN A 38 8.37 2.66 6.20
C GLN A 38 7.03 2.50 5.46
N ARG A 39 6.45 3.58 4.93
CA ARG A 39 5.21 3.49 4.14
C ARG A 39 5.44 2.78 2.81
N ARG A 40 6.58 3.01 2.16
CA ARG A 40 6.95 2.30 0.92
C ARG A 40 7.14 0.80 1.17
N ASP A 41 7.93 0.44 2.19
CA ASP A 41 8.15 -0.97 2.56
C ASP A 41 6.82 -1.69 2.85
N ARG A 42 5.93 -1.05 3.63
CA ARG A 42 4.62 -1.63 3.88
C ARG A 42 3.81 -1.83 2.60
N LEU A 43 3.79 -0.86 1.67
CA LEU A 43 3.07 -0.99 0.40
C LEU A 43 3.66 -2.09 -0.48
N GLU A 44 4.99 -2.23 -0.50
CA GLU A 44 5.66 -3.31 -1.22
C GLU A 44 5.28 -4.68 -0.65
N ARG A 45 5.30 -4.84 0.68
CA ARG A 45 4.83 -6.07 1.34
C ARG A 45 3.36 -6.34 1.06
N MET A 46 2.52 -5.32 1.01
CA MET A 46 1.10 -5.45 0.62
C MET A 46 0.94 -5.94 -0.80
N LEU A 47 1.70 -5.40 -1.77
CA LEU A 47 1.67 -5.85 -3.16
C LEU A 47 2.10 -7.32 -3.28
N ARG A 48 3.23 -7.70 -2.68
CA ARG A 48 3.69 -9.10 -2.67
C ARG A 48 2.65 -10.04 -2.02
N ALA A 49 2.02 -9.62 -0.92
CA ALA A 49 0.99 -10.40 -0.25
C ALA A 49 -0.26 -10.57 -1.14
N LEU A 50 -0.63 -9.53 -1.87
CA LEU A 50 -1.75 -9.55 -2.81
C LEU A 50 -1.47 -10.48 -3.97
N ASP A 51 -0.28 -10.41 -4.57
CA ASP A 51 0.12 -11.29 -5.67
C ASP A 51 0.02 -12.77 -5.26
N MET A 52 0.58 -13.12 -4.09
CA MET A 52 0.45 -14.47 -3.53
C MET A 52 -1.01 -14.85 -3.28
N ARG A 53 -1.82 -13.92 -2.75
CA ARG A 53 -3.23 -14.19 -2.46
C ARG A 53 -4.05 -14.43 -3.73
N LEU A 54 -3.82 -13.64 -4.77
CA LEU A 54 -4.44 -13.80 -6.10
C LEU A 54 -3.98 -15.09 -6.78
N ALA A 55 -2.74 -15.53 -6.52
CA ALA A 55 -2.23 -16.84 -6.93
C ALA A 55 -2.78 -18.01 -6.09
N GLY A 56 -3.69 -17.77 -5.14
CA GLY A 56 -4.35 -18.80 -4.35
C GLY A 56 -3.66 -19.15 -3.03
N ALA A 57 -2.55 -18.50 -2.68
CA ALA A 57 -1.83 -18.79 -1.45
C ALA A 57 -2.72 -18.55 -0.21
N SER A 58 -2.56 -19.43 0.77
CA SER A 58 -3.14 -19.32 2.09
C SER A 58 -2.39 -18.27 2.92
N HIS A 59 -3.05 -17.71 3.93
CA HIS A 59 -2.41 -16.81 4.91
C HIS A 59 -1.18 -17.44 5.60
N ARG A 60 -1.11 -18.77 5.61
CA ARG A 60 -0.03 -19.54 6.24
C ARG A 60 1.21 -19.57 5.34
N GLU A 61 1.03 -19.79 4.05
CA GLU A 61 2.10 -19.70 3.05
C GLU A 61 2.62 -18.27 2.91
N ILE A 62 1.73 -17.28 2.92
CA ILE A 62 2.12 -15.86 2.92
C ILE A 62 2.94 -15.51 4.17
N ALA A 63 2.61 -16.07 5.33
CA ALA A 63 3.38 -15.87 6.55
C ALA A 63 4.78 -16.48 6.45
N ALA A 64 4.91 -17.70 5.93
CA ALA A 64 6.21 -18.32 5.68
C ALA A 64 7.07 -17.45 4.75
N ALA A 65 6.52 -16.98 3.63
CA ALA A 65 7.23 -16.10 2.69
C ALA A 65 7.69 -14.76 3.31
N PHE A 66 7.07 -14.31 4.40
CA PHE A 66 7.48 -13.10 5.14
C PHE A 66 8.32 -13.40 6.39
N GLY A 67 9.00 -14.55 6.44
CA GLY A 67 9.94 -14.92 7.50
C GLY A 67 9.27 -15.38 8.79
N HIS A 68 7.98 -15.73 8.75
CA HIS A 68 7.26 -16.33 9.87
C HIS A 68 7.18 -17.86 9.76
N ASP A 69 8.22 -18.51 9.23
CA ASP A 69 8.27 -19.98 9.01
C ASP A 69 7.98 -20.78 10.28
N LYS A 70 8.54 -20.37 11.42
CA LYS A 70 8.30 -21.03 12.71
C LYS A 70 6.80 -21.00 13.07
N ALA A 71 6.15 -19.84 12.89
CA ALA A 71 4.72 -19.71 13.13
C ALA A 71 3.89 -20.50 12.10
N ALA A 72 4.32 -20.51 10.84
CA ALA A 72 3.68 -21.26 9.77
C ALA A 72 3.83 -22.78 9.94
N ARG A 73 4.70 -23.30 10.81
CA ARG A 73 4.80 -24.73 11.14
C ARG A 73 3.96 -25.15 12.35
N LEU A 74 3.35 -24.21 13.07
CA LEU A 74 2.54 -24.52 14.26
C LEU A 74 1.32 -25.40 13.95
N PRO A 75 0.89 -26.29 14.85
CA PRO A 75 -0.39 -26.99 14.73
C PRO A 75 -1.56 -26.04 14.46
N ALA A 76 -2.62 -26.54 13.81
CA ALA A 76 -3.74 -25.69 13.37
C ALA A 76 -4.38 -24.87 14.51
N THR A 77 -4.47 -25.45 15.71
CA THR A 77 -4.99 -24.77 16.91
C THR A 77 -4.11 -23.58 17.32
N GLN A 78 -2.79 -23.76 17.34
CA GLN A 78 -1.83 -22.71 17.69
C GLN A 78 -1.69 -21.65 16.57
N TRP A 79 -1.77 -22.06 15.31
CA TRP A 79 -1.77 -21.15 14.16
C TRP A 79 -2.94 -20.15 14.22
N LYS A 80 -4.13 -20.61 14.62
CA LYS A 80 -5.35 -19.77 14.70
C LYS A 80 -5.19 -18.57 15.64
N VAL A 81 -4.44 -18.74 16.73
CA VAL A 81 -4.25 -17.70 17.76
C VAL A 81 -2.92 -16.96 17.66
N CYS A 82 -2.05 -17.34 16.72
CA CYS A 82 -0.72 -16.74 16.56
C CYS A 82 -0.78 -15.30 16.02
N SER A 83 0.07 -14.42 16.54
CA SER A 83 0.19 -13.03 16.09
C SER A 83 0.61 -12.90 14.62
N ALA A 84 1.44 -13.81 14.11
CA ALA A 84 1.87 -13.83 12.71
C ALA A 84 0.68 -14.00 11.76
N ARG A 85 -0.28 -14.87 12.12
CA ARG A 85 -1.54 -15.04 11.37
C ARG A 85 -2.31 -13.72 11.31
N SER A 86 -2.53 -13.10 12.46
CA SER A 86 -3.26 -11.83 12.56
C SER A 86 -2.57 -10.69 11.80
N ALA A 87 -1.25 -10.65 11.81
CA ALA A 87 -0.46 -9.68 11.03
C ALA A 87 -0.68 -9.87 9.53
N VAL A 88 -0.57 -11.10 9.02
CA VAL A 88 -0.73 -11.40 7.59
C VAL A 88 -2.19 -11.19 7.13
N VAL A 89 -3.17 -11.59 7.93
CA VAL A 89 -4.60 -11.32 7.62
C VAL A 89 -4.84 -9.82 7.46
N ARG A 90 -4.31 -8.99 8.35
CA ARG A 90 -4.43 -7.53 8.23
C ARG A 90 -3.72 -7.00 7.00
N LEU A 91 -2.51 -7.49 6.72
CA LEU A 91 -1.73 -7.07 5.55
C LEU A 91 -2.47 -7.39 4.24
N VAL A 92 -3.01 -8.60 4.10
CA VAL A 92 -3.80 -9.02 2.92
C VAL A 92 -5.07 -8.19 2.80
N ARG A 93 -5.83 -8.01 3.88
CA ARG A 93 -7.03 -7.16 3.88
C ARG A 93 -6.72 -5.72 3.49
N ASP A 94 -5.62 -5.16 3.98
CA ASP A 94 -5.17 -3.82 3.59
C ASP A 94 -4.85 -3.77 2.09
N ALA A 95 -4.21 -4.81 1.56
CA ALA A 95 -3.82 -4.88 0.16
C ALA A 95 -5.05 -5.01 -0.76
N GLU A 96 -6.01 -5.86 -0.39
CA GLU A 96 -7.30 -6.00 -1.09
C GLU A 96 -8.08 -4.68 -1.09
N ARG A 97 -8.11 -3.96 0.05
CA ARG A 97 -8.70 -2.61 0.08
C ARG A 97 -8.00 -1.68 -0.91
N LYS A 98 -6.65 -1.67 -0.91
CA LYS A 98 -5.88 -0.84 -1.85
C LYS A 98 -6.20 -1.16 -3.30
N MET A 99 -6.25 -2.43 -3.67
CA MET A 99 -6.68 -2.87 -5.00
C MET A 99 -8.09 -2.37 -5.33
N ASN A 100 -9.01 -2.47 -4.37
CA ASN A 100 -10.41 -2.04 -4.49
C ASN A 100 -10.58 -0.53 -4.24
N ARG A 101 -9.89 0.30 -5.04
CA ARG A 101 -9.94 1.78 -5.07
C ARG A 101 -9.31 2.56 -3.92
N ASP A 102 -8.94 1.95 -2.78
CA ASP A 102 -8.25 2.72 -1.72
C ASP A 102 -6.83 3.17 -2.09
N TYR A 103 -6.30 2.74 -3.23
CA TYR A 103 -5.06 3.29 -3.80
C TYR A 103 -5.21 4.79 -4.11
N LEU A 104 -6.41 5.29 -4.45
CA LEU A 104 -6.65 6.71 -4.73
C LEU A 104 -6.32 7.60 -3.52
N LYS A 105 -6.44 7.06 -2.30
CA LYS A 105 -6.05 7.77 -1.07
C LYS A 105 -4.55 8.07 -1.00
N LEU A 106 -3.71 7.40 -1.80
CA LEU A 106 -2.27 7.69 -1.91
C LEU A 106 -1.98 8.95 -2.75
N LEU A 107 -2.95 9.39 -3.56
CA LEU A 107 -2.80 10.54 -4.46
C LEU A 107 -3.24 11.87 -3.83
N ARG A 108 -3.80 11.83 -2.62
CA ARG A 108 -4.30 13.03 -1.92
C ARG A 108 -3.14 13.71 -1.21
N ILE A 109 -3.02 15.04 -1.36
CA ILE A 109 -2.14 15.82 -0.46
C ILE A 109 -2.78 15.76 0.92
N ARG A 110 -2.01 15.49 1.96
CA ARG A 110 -2.47 15.54 3.34
C ARG A 110 -1.61 16.53 4.12
#